data_AF-A0A142JMW0-F1
#
_entry.id   AF-A0A142JMW0-F1
#
_cell.length_a   1.000
_cell.length_b   1.000
_cell.length_c   1.000
_cell.angle_alpha   90.00
_cell.angle_beta   90.00
_cell.angle_gamma   90.00
#
_symmetry.space_group_name_H-M   'P 1'
#
loop_
_entity.id
_entity.type
_entity.pdbx_description
1 polymer ?
#
loop_
_entity_poly.entity_id
_entity_poly.type
_entity_poly.pdbx_seq_one_letter_code
_entity_poly.pdbx_strand_id
1 'polypeptide(L)'
;MIASGSESDKPGHVPTNLPTVAMPVPVGPNDTAAQREWEHFQVAKGIERYRRSLVRTKRDGSTVAKGLEETTPGHRIATELIGPMVAAVQEAQKGYAGALQDPKLCKLPVEMTVLSMLPAETIAACAVLTALAVGNEASYTSVRVNCALRIRHELEYQEWRRAEAEKEAERKELGEDGINMFKLMLHRNKGEVNKKVFDKWSKKAGTLIKLEWTHAQKIQVGAAVMDLLVGSNGWFQVWLKSEGGSKHPKTMFGMTETALALTSALGAQCELQRPFMAPMICEPADYEFIADQPADK
;
A
#
# COMPACT_ATOMS: atom_id res chain seq x y z
N MET A 1 6.05 -17.88 45.79
CA MET A 1 6.56 -16.54 46.18
C MET A 1 7.90 -16.38 45.46
N ILE A 2 8.21 -15.47 44.54
CA ILE A 2 7.67 -14.23 43.95
C ILE A 2 8.33 -14.18 42.53
N ALA A 3 7.59 -14.29 41.43
CA ALA A 3 7.15 -13.22 40.52
C ALA A 3 8.18 -12.14 40.06
N SER A 4 8.52 -12.23 38.76
CA SER A 4 8.52 -11.15 37.76
C SER A 4 9.69 -10.14 37.72
N GLY A 5 10.11 -9.62 36.57
CA GLY A 5 9.49 -9.67 35.25
C GLY A 5 10.51 -9.58 34.10
N SER A 6 10.24 -10.36 33.06
CA SER A 6 10.79 -10.16 31.73
C SER A 6 10.07 -8.97 31.09
N GLU A 7 10.79 -7.89 30.82
CA GLU A 7 10.33 -6.83 29.93
C GLU A 7 9.99 -7.45 28.58
N SER A 8 8.71 -7.33 28.23
CA SER A 8 8.21 -7.68 26.91
C SER A 8 8.55 -6.53 25.98
N ASP A 9 9.32 -6.84 24.93
CA ASP A 9 9.49 -6.01 23.75
C ASP A 9 8.10 -5.65 23.19
N LYS A 10 7.65 -4.44 23.47
CA LYS A 10 6.48 -3.85 22.81
C LYS A 10 6.91 -3.29 21.46
N PRO A 11 6.13 -3.52 20.39
CA PRO A 11 6.46 -3.01 19.07
C PRO A 11 6.36 -1.48 19.05
N GLY A 12 7.48 -0.82 18.80
CA GLY A 12 7.55 0.52 18.21
C GLY A 12 6.92 1.64 19.02
N HIS A 13 7.51 2.00 20.17
CA HIS A 13 7.34 3.36 20.68
C HIS A 13 8.19 4.29 19.79
N VAL A 14 7.55 4.96 18.83
CA VAL A 14 8.18 6.12 18.18
C VAL A 14 8.27 7.21 19.25
N PRO A 15 9.47 7.74 19.58
CA PRO A 15 9.59 8.79 20.58
C PRO A 15 8.80 10.02 20.14
N THR A 16 7.81 10.40 20.95
CA THR A 16 6.87 11.50 20.68
C THR A 16 7.48 12.88 20.93
N ASN A 17 8.65 12.95 21.56
CA ASN A 17 9.36 14.18 21.83
C ASN A 17 10.33 14.48 20.70
N LEU A 18 9.78 15.03 19.60
CA LEU A 18 10.61 15.65 18.58
C LEU A 18 11.31 16.86 19.22
N PRO A 19 12.63 17.00 19.10
CA PRO A 19 13.32 18.19 19.59
C PRO A 19 12.72 19.41 18.89
N THR A 20 12.11 20.30 19.67
CA THR A 20 11.65 21.59 19.18
C THR A 20 12.89 22.40 18.80
N VAL A 21 13.16 22.50 17.50
CA VAL A 21 14.20 23.42 17.03
C VAL A 21 13.74 24.83 17.34
N ALA A 22 14.53 25.56 18.12
CA ALA A 22 14.21 26.93 18.50
C ALA A 22 14.15 27.82 17.24
N MET A 23 13.20 28.75 17.23
CA MET A 23 13.11 29.74 16.18
C MET A 23 14.29 30.72 16.34
N PRO A 24 15.13 30.94 15.32
CA PRO A 24 16.21 31.91 15.41
C PRO A 24 15.63 33.32 15.56
N VAL A 25 16.32 34.16 16.35
CA VAL A 25 15.94 35.55 16.59
C VAL A 25 16.94 36.44 15.86
N PRO A 26 16.53 37.18 14.80
CA PRO A 26 17.46 38.00 14.05
C PRO A 26 17.92 39.21 14.87
N VAL A 27 19.20 39.54 14.79
CA VAL A 27 19.79 40.69 15.49
C VAL A 27 19.80 41.97 14.61
N GLY A 28 19.42 41.84 13.33
CA GLY A 28 19.29 42.95 12.38
C GLY A 28 18.81 42.52 10.99
N PRO A 29 18.62 43.47 10.04
CA PRO A 29 18.06 43.19 8.71
C PRO A 29 18.97 42.42 7.75
N ASN A 30 20.28 42.32 8.04
CA ASN A 30 21.27 41.62 7.20
C ASN A 30 21.99 40.50 7.96
N ASP A 31 21.28 39.87 8.90
CA ASP A 31 21.86 38.83 9.75
C ASP A 31 21.98 37.50 8.99
N THR A 32 23.11 37.33 8.31
CA THR A 32 23.40 36.12 7.53
C THR A 32 23.56 34.86 8.41
N ALA A 33 23.93 35.02 9.69
CA ALA A 33 24.01 33.93 10.63
C ALA A 33 22.59 33.45 11.02
N ALA A 34 21.70 34.39 11.35
CA ALA A 34 20.30 34.09 11.60
C ALA A 34 19.61 33.49 10.36
N GLN A 35 19.94 33.94 9.14
CA GLN A 35 19.42 33.35 7.90
C GLN A 35 19.85 31.88 7.74
N ARG A 36 21.11 31.52 8.02
CA ARG A 36 21.57 30.12 7.97
C ARG A 36 20.85 29.25 9.00
N GLU A 37 20.73 29.74 10.24
CA GLU A 37 19.96 29.04 11.27
C GLU A 37 18.47 28.91 10.89
N TRP A 38 17.92 29.89 10.19
CA TRP A 38 16.56 29.88 9.67
C TRP A 38 16.36 28.83 8.59
N GLU A 39 17.30 28.69 7.65
CA GLU A 39 17.29 27.64 6.63
C GLU A 39 17.43 26.24 7.27
N HIS A 40 18.29 26.08 8.27
CA HIS A 40 18.36 24.83 9.04
C HIS A 40 17.06 24.51 9.78
N PHE A 41 16.42 25.51 10.38
CA PHE A 41 15.09 25.37 11.00
C PHE A 41 14.03 24.94 9.97
N GLN A 42 14.05 25.51 8.76
CA GLN A 42 13.14 25.14 7.66
C GLN A 42 13.31 23.67 7.25
N VAL A 43 14.54 23.18 7.15
CA VAL A 43 14.83 21.76 6.88
C VAL A 43 14.29 20.88 8.02
N ALA A 44 14.61 21.22 9.27
CA ALA A 44 14.16 20.45 10.43
C ALA A 44 12.63 20.38 10.54
N LYS A 45 11.93 21.50 10.29
CA LYS A 45 10.47 21.57 10.26
C LYS A 45 9.87 20.77 9.08
N GLY A 46 10.57 20.73 7.94
CA GLY A 46 10.24 19.86 6.82
C GLY A 46 10.29 18.37 7.20
N ILE A 47 11.38 17.95 7.86
CA ILE A 47 11.55 16.59 8.39
C ILE A 47 10.44 16.27 9.42
N GLU A 48 10.16 17.18 10.35
CA GLU A 48 9.10 17.02 11.35
C GLU A 48 7.73 16.79 10.70
N ARG A 49 7.40 17.60 9.69
CA ARG A 49 6.16 17.48 8.90
C ARG A 49 6.11 16.13 8.19
N TYR A 50 7.21 15.69 7.57
CA TYR A 50 7.26 14.40 6.90
C TYR A 50 7.06 13.24 7.88
N ARG A 51 7.78 13.22 9.01
CA ARG A 51 7.63 12.17 10.04
C ARG A 51 6.23 12.11 10.62
N ARG A 52 5.59 13.26 10.85
CA ARG A 52 4.16 13.33 11.23
C ARG A 52 3.25 12.71 10.17
N SER A 53 3.59 12.85 8.89
CA SER A 53 2.81 12.26 7.79
C SER A 53 2.88 10.73 7.72
N LEU A 54 3.93 10.12 8.31
CA LEU A 54 4.10 8.66 8.38
C LEU A 54 3.28 8.01 9.49
N VAL A 55 2.62 8.80 10.33
CA VAL A 55 1.88 8.34 11.50
C VAL A 55 0.41 8.71 11.37
N ARG A 56 -0.46 7.88 11.95
CA ARG A 56 -1.90 8.15 12.06
C ARG A 56 -2.29 8.22 13.53
N THR A 57 -2.93 9.33 13.90
CA THR A 57 -3.51 9.51 15.23
C THR A 57 -4.90 8.87 15.28
N LYS A 58 -5.12 7.98 16.24
CA LYS A 58 -6.43 7.40 16.55
C LYS A 58 -7.29 8.39 17.34
N ARG A 59 -8.58 8.10 17.46
CA ARG A 59 -9.52 8.90 18.26
C ARG A 59 -9.10 8.98 19.73
N ASP A 60 -8.43 7.94 20.22
CA ASP A 60 -7.97 7.81 21.61
C ASP A 60 -6.63 8.55 21.86
N GLY A 61 -6.15 9.34 20.90
CA GLY A 61 -4.88 10.06 20.99
C GLY A 61 -3.62 9.22 20.72
N SER A 62 -3.74 7.89 20.66
CA SER A 62 -2.61 7.01 20.32
C SER A 62 -2.18 7.13 18.85
N THR A 63 -0.88 7.06 18.61
CA THR A 63 -0.28 7.11 17.28
C THR A 63 0.11 5.73 16.79
N VAL A 64 -0.22 5.42 15.53
CA VAL A 64 0.20 4.18 14.86
C VAL A 64 0.92 4.52 13.57
N ALA A 65 2.04 3.85 13.29
CA ALA A 65 2.75 3.99 12.02
C ALA A 65 1.84 3.57 10.86
N LYS A 66 1.87 4.34 9.76
CA LYS A 66 1.22 3.94 8.52
C LYS A 66 1.98 2.78 7.89
N GLY A 67 1.24 1.89 7.23
CA GLY A 67 1.86 0.87 6.39
C GLY A 67 2.58 1.50 5.22
N LEU A 68 3.59 0.81 4.67
CA LEU A 68 4.43 1.33 3.59
C LEU A 68 3.59 1.68 2.35
N GLU A 69 2.54 0.91 2.07
CA GLU A 69 1.58 1.12 0.99
C GLU A 69 0.85 2.48 1.04
N GLU A 70 0.76 3.12 2.21
CA GLU A 70 0.13 4.44 2.37
C GLU A 70 1.15 5.59 2.26
N THR A 71 2.44 5.30 2.18
CA THR A 71 3.53 6.29 2.19
C THR A 71 4.01 6.62 0.79
N THR A 72 4.57 7.83 0.59
CA THR A 72 5.20 8.21 -0.68
C THR A 72 6.29 7.25 -1.16
N PRO A 73 7.27 6.83 -0.34
CA PRO A 73 8.27 5.85 -0.77
C PRO A 73 7.62 4.51 -1.17
N GLY A 74 6.61 4.04 -0.45
CA GLY A 74 5.90 2.82 -0.82
C GLY A 74 5.14 2.92 -2.14
N HIS A 75 4.56 4.07 -2.48
CA HIS A 75 3.96 4.28 -3.81
C HIS A 75 5.00 4.19 -4.94
N ARG A 76 6.19 4.75 -4.74
CA ARG A 76 7.28 4.65 -5.73
C ARG A 76 7.71 3.19 -5.93
N ILE A 77 7.90 2.47 -4.82
CA ILE A 77 8.21 1.04 -4.84
C ILE A 77 7.08 0.27 -5.54
N ALA A 78 5.81 0.57 -5.24
CA ALA A 78 4.68 -0.09 -5.88
C ALA A 78 4.69 0.07 -7.41
N THR A 79 4.99 1.27 -7.91
CA THR A 79 5.10 1.52 -9.36
C THR A 79 6.17 0.63 -10.02
N GLU A 80 7.31 0.42 -9.35
CA GLU A 80 8.38 -0.45 -9.84
C GLU A 80 7.98 -1.94 -9.81
N LEU A 81 7.23 -2.37 -8.80
CA LEU A 81 6.86 -3.77 -8.59
C LEU A 81 5.64 -4.25 -9.40
N ILE A 82 4.72 -3.34 -9.73
CA ILE A 82 3.50 -3.70 -10.45
C ILE A 82 3.82 -4.20 -11.86
N GLY A 83 4.74 -3.56 -12.58
CA GLY A 83 5.07 -3.93 -13.96
C GLY A 83 5.51 -5.39 -14.13
N PRO A 84 6.57 -5.85 -13.44
CA PRO A 84 7.00 -7.25 -13.51
C PRO A 84 5.94 -8.23 -13.00
N MET A 85 5.19 -7.86 -11.96
CA MET A 85 4.09 -8.68 -11.45
C MET A 85 2.95 -8.85 -12.47
N VAL A 86 2.61 -7.79 -13.23
CA VAL A 86 1.63 -7.87 -14.32
C VAL A 86 2.07 -8.88 -15.37
N ALA A 87 3.34 -8.83 -15.79
CA ALA A 87 3.87 -9.78 -16.76
C ALA A 87 3.78 -11.24 -16.25
N ALA A 88 4.11 -11.48 -14.98
CA ALA A 88 4.01 -12.80 -14.36
C ALA A 88 2.56 -13.31 -14.27
N VAL A 89 1.62 -12.44 -13.91
CA VAL A 89 0.18 -12.79 -13.86
C VAL A 89 -0.36 -13.06 -15.25
N GLN A 90 0.01 -12.26 -16.26
CA GLN A 90 -0.41 -12.49 -17.65
C GLN A 90 0.09 -13.83 -18.16
N GLU A 91 1.33 -14.21 -17.85
CA GLU A 91 1.87 -15.50 -18.26
C GLU A 91 1.16 -16.66 -17.56
N ALA A 92 0.86 -16.53 -16.26
CA ALA A 92 0.05 -17.50 -15.54
C ALA A 92 -1.37 -17.61 -16.16
N GLN A 93 -2.01 -16.49 -16.49
CA GLN A 93 -3.33 -16.46 -17.15
C GLN A 93 -3.32 -17.17 -18.50
N LYS A 94 -2.28 -16.99 -19.32
CA LYS A 94 -2.12 -17.72 -20.60
C LYS A 94 -1.97 -19.22 -20.37
N GLY A 95 -1.13 -19.62 -19.41
CA GLY A 95 -0.97 -21.03 -19.04
C GLY A 95 -2.30 -21.67 -18.63
N TYR A 96 -3.13 -20.92 -17.88
CA TYR A 96 -4.45 -21.38 -17.47
C TYR A 96 -5.46 -21.43 -18.62
N ALA A 97 -5.43 -20.48 -19.54
CA ALA A 97 -6.25 -20.51 -20.75
C ALA A 97 -5.93 -21.75 -21.61
N GLY A 98 -4.65 -22.14 -21.72
CA GLY A 98 -4.24 -23.37 -22.37
C GLY A 98 -4.73 -24.63 -21.64
N ALA A 99 -4.63 -24.67 -20.31
CA ALA A 99 -5.11 -25.79 -19.52
C ALA A 99 -6.64 -25.95 -19.54
N LEU A 100 -7.39 -24.85 -19.65
CA LEU A 100 -8.85 -24.84 -19.79
C LEU A 100 -9.34 -25.49 -21.10
N GLN A 101 -8.48 -25.54 -22.12
CA GLN A 101 -8.80 -26.17 -23.40
C GLN A 101 -8.60 -27.69 -23.37
N ASP A 102 -7.93 -28.25 -22.36
CA ASP A 102 -7.71 -29.69 -22.24
C ASP A 102 -9.02 -30.40 -21.82
N PRO A 103 -9.60 -31.27 -22.68
CA PRO A 103 -10.81 -32.01 -22.35
C PRO A 103 -10.65 -32.99 -21.17
N LYS A 104 -9.41 -33.30 -20.77
CA LYS A 104 -9.10 -34.20 -19.65
C LYS A 104 -9.10 -33.51 -18.29
N LEU A 105 -9.23 -32.18 -18.24
CA LEU A 105 -9.25 -31.45 -16.98
C LEU A 105 -10.59 -31.64 -16.26
N CYS A 106 -10.70 -32.68 -15.42
CA CYS A 106 -11.94 -33.00 -14.72
C CYS A 106 -12.38 -31.96 -13.68
N LYS A 107 -11.45 -31.19 -13.11
CA LYS A 107 -11.76 -30.16 -12.10
C LYS A 107 -10.81 -28.98 -12.22
N LEU A 108 -11.38 -27.79 -12.33
CA LEU A 108 -10.64 -26.53 -12.29
C LEU A 108 -10.20 -26.20 -10.87
N PRO A 109 -8.88 -25.99 -10.64
CA PRO A 109 -8.38 -25.44 -9.40
C PRO A 109 -8.97 -24.04 -9.15
N VAL A 110 -9.26 -23.72 -7.89
CA VAL A 110 -10.00 -22.50 -7.53
C VAL A 110 -9.18 -21.25 -7.87
N GLU A 111 -7.87 -21.32 -7.67
CA GLU A 111 -6.90 -20.30 -8.03
C GLU A 111 -6.94 -19.94 -9.51
N MET A 112 -7.12 -20.92 -10.40
CA MET A 112 -7.21 -20.69 -11.85
C MET A 112 -8.47 -19.90 -12.21
N THR A 113 -9.58 -20.25 -11.58
CA THR A 113 -10.86 -19.55 -11.78
C THR A 113 -10.76 -18.09 -11.32
N VAL A 114 -10.18 -17.83 -10.15
CA VAL A 114 -10.05 -16.45 -9.64
C VAL A 114 -9.09 -15.62 -10.49
N LEU A 115 -7.95 -16.18 -10.89
CA LEU A 115 -6.96 -15.47 -11.71
C LEU A 115 -7.48 -15.12 -13.10
N SER A 116 -8.47 -15.83 -13.63
CA SER A 116 -9.09 -15.55 -14.94
C SER A 116 -10.23 -14.52 -14.88
N MET A 117 -10.79 -14.25 -13.69
CA MET A 117 -11.93 -13.33 -13.54
C MET A 117 -11.54 -11.85 -13.48
N LEU A 118 -10.30 -11.54 -13.07
CA LEU A 118 -9.80 -10.17 -12.95
C LEU A 118 -8.69 -9.90 -13.97
N PRO A 119 -8.55 -8.64 -14.43
CA PRO A 119 -7.39 -8.25 -15.23
C PRO A 119 -6.09 -8.33 -14.42
N ALA A 120 -4.99 -8.65 -15.10
CA ALA A 120 -3.68 -8.87 -14.48
C ALA A 120 -3.20 -7.65 -13.67
N GLU A 121 -3.45 -6.44 -14.16
CA GLU A 121 -3.11 -5.17 -13.48
C GLU A 121 -3.74 -5.06 -12.09
N THR A 122 -5.02 -5.43 -11.99
CA THR A 122 -5.76 -5.38 -10.73
C THR A 122 -5.26 -6.41 -9.73
N ILE A 123 -4.96 -7.64 -10.20
CA ILE A 123 -4.37 -8.69 -9.36
C ILE A 123 -2.99 -8.28 -8.87
N ALA A 124 -2.14 -7.76 -9.76
CA ALA A 124 -0.80 -7.29 -9.43
C ALA A 124 -0.83 -6.15 -8.41
N ALA A 125 -1.69 -5.15 -8.60
CA ALA A 125 -1.86 -4.05 -7.64
C ALA A 125 -2.35 -4.56 -6.28
N CYS A 126 -3.31 -5.49 -6.24
CA CYS A 126 -3.77 -6.10 -5.00
C CYS A 126 -2.65 -6.84 -4.27
N ALA A 127 -1.84 -7.62 -5.00
CA ALA A 127 -0.73 -8.39 -4.44
C ALA A 127 0.36 -7.46 -3.87
N VAL A 128 0.86 -6.54 -4.68
CA VAL A 128 1.93 -5.60 -4.32
C VAL A 128 1.52 -4.75 -3.12
N LEU A 129 0.33 -4.15 -3.15
CA LEU A 129 -0.14 -3.31 -2.05
C LEU A 129 -0.43 -4.13 -0.78
N THR A 130 -0.74 -5.42 -0.89
CA THR A 130 -0.88 -6.29 0.29
C THR A 130 0.48 -6.65 0.87
N ALA A 131 1.47 -6.90 0.02
CA ALA A 131 2.84 -7.17 0.45
C ALA A 131 3.48 -5.94 1.12
N LEU A 132 3.30 -4.74 0.55
CA LEU A 132 3.80 -3.49 1.14
C LEU A 132 3.13 -3.14 2.47
N ALA A 133 1.86 -3.52 2.67
CA ALA A 133 1.20 -3.41 3.98
C ALA A 133 1.86 -4.25 5.07
N VAL A 134 2.68 -5.22 4.67
CA VAL A 134 3.41 -6.15 5.54
C VAL A 134 4.91 -5.98 5.29
N GLY A 135 5.41 -4.76 5.46
CA GLY A 135 6.84 -4.45 5.29
C GLY A 135 7.75 -5.17 6.29
N ASN A 136 7.21 -5.52 7.47
CA ASN A 136 7.91 -6.29 8.49
C ASN A 136 7.58 -7.80 8.41
N GLU A 137 8.39 -8.61 9.07
CA GLU A 137 8.22 -10.06 9.13
C GLU A 137 6.83 -10.46 9.67
N ALA A 138 6.08 -11.26 8.91
CA ALA A 138 4.75 -11.73 9.27
C ALA A 138 4.51 -13.18 8.85
N SER A 139 3.49 -13.82 9.44
CA SER A 139 3.09 -15.17 9.06
C SER A 139 2.61 -15.21 7.62
N TYR A 140 3.20 -16.10 6.81
CA TYR A 140 2.88 -16.19 5.39
C TYR A 140 1.40 -16.56 5.15
N THR A 141 0.83 -17.41 6.00
CA THR A 141 -0.60 -17.75 5.95
C THR A 141 -1.49 -16.52 6.09
N SER A 142 -1.15 -15.59 6.99
CA SER A 142 -1.90 -14.35 7.18
C SER A 142 -1.85 -13.47 5.93
N VAL A 143 -0.66 -13.33 5.32
CA VAL A 143 -0.47 -12.54 4.10
C VAL A 143 -1.27 -13.12 2.94
N ARG A 144 -1.25 -14.43 2.76
CA ARG A 144 -2.05 -15.15 1.74
C ARG A 144 -3.55 -14.87 1.90
N VAL A 145 -4.06 -15.01 3.12
CA VAL A 145 -5.48 -14.77 3.43
C VAL A 145 -5.85 -13.31 3.17
N ASN A 146 -5.00 -12.34 3.57
CA ASN A 146 -5.24 -10.92 3.32
C ASN A 146 -5.24 -10.58 1.83
N CYS A 147 -4.32 -11.17 1.06
CA CYS A 147 -4.24 -10.98 -0.39
C CYS A 147 -5.51 -11.51 -1.07
N ALA A 148 -5.91 -12.74 -0.75
CA ALA A 148 -7.15 -13.32 -1.28
C ALA A 148 -8.39 -12.52 -0.88
N LEU A 149 -8.48 -12.02 0.36
CA LEU A 149 -9.58 -11.16 0.79
C LEU A 149 -9.64 -9.86 -0.02
N ARG A 150 -8.48 -9.27 -0.36
CA ARG A 150 -8.42 -8.05 -1.18
C ARG A 150 -8.91 -8.31 -2.60
N ILE A 151 -8.44 -9.38 -3.23
CA ILE A 151 -8.90 -9.84 -4.55
C ILE A 151 -10.41 -10.09 -4.54
N ARG A 152 -10.92 -10.75 -3.50
CA ARG A 152 -12.36 -11.02 -3.35
C ARG A 152 -13.18 -9.73 -3.27
N HIS A 153 -12.75 -8.75 -2.48
CA HIS A 153 -13.49 -7.47 -2.41
C HIS A 153 -13.48 -6.72 -3.74
N GLU A 154 -12.40 -6.84 -4.52
CA GLU A 154 -12.33 -6.26 -5.85
C GLU A 154 -13.26 -6.96 -6.84
N LEU A 155 -13.36 -8.30 -6.78
CA LEU A 155 -14.38 -9.06 -7.51
C LEU A 155 -15.79 -8.61 -7.15
N GLU A 156 -16.13 -8.55 -5.86
CA GLU A 156 -17.44 -8.08 -5.38
C GLU A 156 -17.73 -6.65 -5.88
N TYR A 157 -16.71 -5.79 -5.92
CA TYR A 157 -16.85 -4.43 -6.43
C TYR A 157 -17.16 -4.39 -7.93
N GLN A 158 -16.44 -5.18 -8.74
CA GLN A 158 -16.65 -5.24 -10.18
C GLN A 158 -17.98 -5.91 -10.55
N GLU A 159 -18.36 -6.98 -9.83
CA GLU A 159 -19.66 -7.65 -10.01
C GLU A 159 -20.81 -6.72 -9.69
N TRP A 160 -20.75 -5.97 -8.59
CA TRP A 160 -21.80 -5.00 -8.26
C TRP A 160 -21.91 -3.89 -9.30
N ARG A 161 -20.76 -3.39 -9.79
CA ARG A 161 -20.72 -2.40 -10.86
C ARG A 161 -21.41 -2.92 -12.14
N ARG A 162 -21.18 -4.18 -12.51
CA ARG A 162 -21.81 -4.82 -13.67
C ARG A 162 -23.31 -5.04 -13.46
N ALA A 163 -23.71 -5.61 -12.32
CA ALA A 163 -25.10 -5.88 -12.00
C ALA A 163 -25.97 -4.60 -11.95
N GLU A 164 -25.44 -3.50 -11.42
CA GLU A 164 -26.17 -2.22 -11.44
C GLU A 164 -26.23 -1.59 -12.84
N ALA A 165 -25.22 -1.81 -13.68
CA ALA A 165 -25.24 -1.35 -15.08
C ALA A 165 -26.25 -2.13 -15.92
N GLU A 166 -26.33 -3.45 -15.75
CA GLU A 166 -27.33 -4.32 -16.39
C GLU A 166 -28.75 -3.92 -15.97
N LYS A 167 -29.01 -3.76 -14.67
CA LYS A 167 -30.32 -3.29 -14.19
C LYS A 167 -30.66 -1.86 -14.63
N GLU A 168 -29.67 -1.00 -14.82
CA GLU A 168 -29.90 0.33 -15.40
C GLU A 168 -30.31 0.24 -16.87
N ALA A 169 -29.72 -0.70 -17.63
CA ALA A 169 -30.12 -0.95 -19.02
C ALA A 169 -31.54 -1.53 -19.11
N GLU A 170 -31.86 -2.54 -18.30
CA GLU A 170 -33.21 -3.14 -18.22
C GLU A 170 -34.28 -2.09 -17.88
N ARG A 171 -34.00 -1.21 -16.91
CA ARG A 171 -34.92 -0.12 -16.53
C ARG A 171 -35.13 0.89 -17.66
N LYS A 172 -34.09 1.22 -18.41
CA LYS A 172 -34.20 2.12 -19.58
C LYS A 172 -35.06 1.49 -20.69
N GLU A 173 -34.94 0.19 -20.90
CA GLU A 173 -35.76 -0.54 -21.87
C GLU A 173 -37.23 -0.63 -21.45
N LEU A 174 -37.50 -0.78 -20.15
CA LEU A 174 -38.85 -0.80 -19.58
C LEU A 174 -39.47 0.60 -19.38
N GLY A 175 -38.70 1.67 -19.58
CA GLY A 175 -39.15 3.04 -19.33
C GLY A 175 -39.36 3.37 -17.85
N GLU A 176 -38.75 2.59 -16.95
CA GLU A 176 -38.85 2.78 -15.51
C GLU A 176 -37.75 3.71 -15.00
N ASP A 177 -38.14 4.70 -14.20
CA ASP A 177 -37.21 5.63 -13.58
C ASP A 177 -36.64 4.99 -12.30
N GLY A 178 -35.37 4.59 -12.33
CA GLY A 178 -34.72 3.94 -11.20
C GLY A 178 -33.31 4.44 -10.95
N ILE A 179 -32.97 4.59 -9.66
CA ILE A 179 -31.68 5.09 -9.23
C ILE A 179 -30.63 3.96 -9.30
N ASN A 180 -29.49 4.23 -9.93
CA ASN A 180 -28.31 3.38 -9.85
C ASN A 180 -27.59 3.62 -8.51
N MET A 181 -27.65 2.64 -7.61
CA MET A 181 -27.11 2.79 -6.24
C MET A 181 -25.59 2.91 -6.23
N PHE A 182 -24.92 2.27 -7.19
CA PHE A 182 -23.47 2.33 -7.31
C PHE A 182 -22.99 3.72 -7.75
N LYS A 183 -23.65 4.32 -8.75
CA LYS A 183 -23.36 5.72 -9.16
C LYS A 183 -23.65 6.71 -8.03
N LEU A 184 -24.73 6.50 -7.28
CA LEU A 184 -25.07 7.34 -6.13
C LEU A 184 -24.01 7.26 -5.02
N MET A 185 -23.48 6.05 -4.76
CA MET A 185 -22.35 5.86 -3.84
C MET A 185 -21.13 6.67 -4.30
N LEU A 186 -20.75 6.57 -5.57
CA LEU A 186 -19.59 7.30 -6.09
C LEU A 186 -19.77 8.81 -5.98
N HIS A 187 -20.94 9.33 -6.37
CA HIS A 187 -21.25 10.75 -6.29
C HIS A 187 -21.20 11.27 -4.85
N ARG A 188 -21.82 10.55 -3.89
CA ARG A 188 -21.87 10.99 -2.49
C ARG A 188 -20.50 10.98 -1.79
N ASN A 189 -19.59 10.11 -2.22
CA ASN A 189 -18.25 10.00 -1.64
C ASN A 189 -17.15 10.63 -2.51
N LYS A 190 -17.51 11.44 -3.51
CA LYS A 190 -16.56 12.12 -4.42
C LYS A 190 -15.56 11.15 -5.08
N GLY A 191 -16.00 9.92 -5.39
CA GLY A 191 -15.17 8.86 -5.95
C GLY A 191 -14.29 8.10 -4.95
N GLU A 192 -14.14 8.57 -3.71
CA GLU A 192 -13.33 7.89 -2.70
C GLU A 192 -14.14 6.80 -1.97
N VAL A 193 -13.96 5.55 -2.38
CA VAL A 193 -14.66 4.40 -1.78
C VAL A 193 -13.67 3.53 -1.00
N ASN A 194 -13.79 3.53 0.32
CA ASN A 194 -13.11 2.56 1.17
C ASN A 194 -14.02 1.36 1.48
N LYS A 195 -13.44 0.28 2.01
CA LYS A 195 -14.19 -0.94 2.38
C LYS A 195 -15.41 -0.67 3.27
N LYS A 196 -15.29 0.23 4.26
CA LYS A 196 -16.38 0.53 5.19
C LYS A 196 -17.55 1.23 4.49
N VAL A 197 -17.25 2.13 3.58
CA VAL A 197 -18.24 2.80 2.73
C VAL A 197 -18.89 1.75 1.82
N PHE A 198 -18.09 0.93 1.14
CA PHE A 198 -18.58 -0.16 0.31
C PHE A 198 -19.54 -1.08 1.07
N ASP A 199 -19.13 -1.60 2.23
CA ASP A 199 -19.95 -2.49 3.08
C ASP A 199 -21.27 -1.85 3.53
N LYS A 200 -21.28 -0.52 3.75
CA LYS A 200 -22.49 0.22 4.13
C LYS A 200 -23.45 0.35 2.96
N TRP A 201 -22.94 0.57 1.75
CA TRP A 201 -23.76 0.73 0.56
C TRP A 201 -24.21 -0.60 -0.03
N SER A 202 -23.36 -1.62 0.00
CA SER A 202 -23.71 -2.96 -0.46
C SER A 202 -24.86 -3.57 0.36
N LYS A 203 -24.92 -3.32 1.67
CA LYS A 203 -26.07 -3.72 2.51
C LYS A 203 -27.39 -3.09 2.08
N LYS A 204 -27.36 -1.95 1.38
CA LYS A 204 -28.56 -1.27 0.87
C LYS A 204 -28.92 -1.72 -0.54
N ALA A 205 -27.96 -2.26 -1.27
CA ALA A 205 -28.17 -2.77 -2.61
C ALA A 205 -28.64 -4.23 -2.51
N GLY A 206 -29.88 -4.50 -2.95
CA GLY A 206 -30.38 -5.88 -3.08
C GLY A 206 -29.76 -6.66 -4.25
N THR A 207 -28.79 -6.05 -4.94
CA THR A 207 -28.22 -6.52 -6.20
C THR A 207 -26.85 -7.16 -6.04
N LEU A 208 -26.21 -6.99 -4.88
CA LEU A 208 -24.91 -7.60 -4.60
C LEU A 208 -25.07 -9.08 -4.22
N ILE A 209 -24.43 -9.95 -4.99
CA ILE A 209 -24.17 -11.33 -4.60
C ILE A 209 -22.84 -11.34 -3.83
N LYS A 210 -22.86 -11.77 -2.57
CA LYS A 210 -21.62 -11.91 -1.78
C LYS A 210 -20.93 -13.22 -2.12
N LEU A 211 -19.66 -13.12 -2.48
CA LEU A 211 -18.83 -14.28 -2.76
C LEU A 211 -18.22 -14.80 -1.45
N GLU A 212 -18.74 -15.90 -0.92
CA GLU A 212 -18.20 -16.51 0.30
C GLU A 212 -17.13 -17.55 -0.05
N TRP A 213 -15.85 -17.20 0.16
CA TRP A 213 -14.74 -18.14 0.04
C TRP A 213 -14.45 -18.82 1.37
N THR A 214 -14.31 -20.14 1.31
CA THR A 214 -13.79 -20.93 2.43
C THR A 214 -12.36 -20.51 2.78
N HIS A 215 -11.94 -20.76 4.02
CA HIS A 215 -10.58 -20.43 4.45
C HIS A 215 -9.50 -21.14 3.62
N ALA A 216 -9.74 -22.39 3.23
CA ALA A 216 -8.83 -23.16 2.37
C ALA A 216 -8.66 -22.51 0.99
N GLN A 217 -9.75 -22.06 0.36
CA GLN A 217 -9.71 -21.36 -0.93
C GLN A 217 -8.93 -20.04 -0.82
N LYS A 218 -9.13 -19.28 0.27
CA LYS A 218 -8.37 -18.04 0.51
C LYS A 218 -6.86 -18.31 0.59
N ILE A 219 -6.45 -19.40 1.24
CA ILE A 219 -5.04 -19.79 1.31
C ILE A 219 -4.51 -20.17 -0.07
N GLN A 220 -5.23 -20.97 -0.85
CA GLN A 220 -4.80 -21.44 -2.18
C GLN A 220 -4.65 -20.28 -3.17
N VAL A 221 -5.68 -19.42 -3.28
CA VAL A 221 -5.66 -18.24 -4.15
C VAL A 221 -4.54 -17.28 -3.70
N GLY A 222 -4.45 -17.02 -2.40
CA GLY A 222 -3.41 -16.16 -1.84
C GLY A 222 -2.01 -16.71 -2.07
N ALA A 223 -1.81 -18.03 -1.97
CA ALA A 223 -0.54 -18.68 -2.24
C ALA A 223 -0.13 -18.51 -3.71
N ALA A 224 -1.01 -18.85 -4.66
CA ALA A 224 -0.73 -18.73 -6.09
C ALA A 224 -0.30 -17.31 -6.48
N VAL A 225 -1.01 -16.28 -5.98
CA VAL A 225 -0.71 -14.88 -6.28
C VAL A 225 0.58 -14.41 -5.60
N MET A 226 0.80 -14.77 -4.33
CA MET A 226 2.00 -14.34 -3.61
C MET A 226 3.26 -15.06 -4.08
N ASP A 227 3.15 -16.32 -4.51
CA ASP A 227 4.25 -17.08 -5.10
C ASP A 227 4.67 -16.45 -6.45
N LEU A 228 3.72 -15.95 -7.26
CA LEU A 228 4.03 -15.15 -8.45
C LEU A 228 4.74 -13.83 -8.09
N LEU A 229 4.34 -13.17 -7.00
CA LEU A 229 5.00 -11.93 -6.56
C LEU A 229 6.45 -12.18 -6.13
N VAL A 230 6.69 -13.23 -5.36
CA VAL A 230 8.04 -13.60 -4.90
C VAL A 230 8.90 -14.07 -6.07
N GLY A 231 8.31 -14.80 -7.03
CA GLY A 231 9.03 -15.26 -8.23
C GLY A 231 9.32 -14.15 -9.24
N SER A 232 8.48 -13.12 -9.34
CA SER A 232 8.67 -12.00 -10.26
C SER A 232 9.58 -10.91 -9.70
N ASN A 233 9.60 -10.72 -8.38
CA ASN A 233 10.26 -9.60 -7.73
C ASN A 233 11.24 -10.07 -6.65
N GLY A 234 12.51 -9.63 -6.71
CA GLY A 234 13.51 -9.88 -5.67
C GLY A 234 13.35 -9.07 -4.37
N TRP A 235 12.19 -8.46 -4.18
CA TRP A 235 11.89 -7.56 -3.05
C TRP A 235 11.34 -8.28 -1.82
N PHE A 236 10.67 -9.40 -2.03
CA PHE A 236 10.03 -10.17 -0.98
C PHE A 236 10.57 -11.60 -0.97
N GLN A 237 10.60 -12.20 0.20
CA GLN A 237 11.04 -13.59 0.37
C GLN A 237 10.14 -14.33 1.35
N VAL A 238 10.13 -15.65 1.22
CA VAL A 238 9.44 -16.58 2.11
C VAL A 238 10.48 -17.50 2.72
N TRP A 239 10.49 -17.61 4.06
CA TRP A 239 11.44 -18.48 4.77
C TRP A 239 10.77 -19.19 5.93
N LEU A 240 11.44 -20.22 6.45
CA LEU A 240 11.01 -20.95 7.63
C LEU A 240 11.71 -20.39 8.86
N LYS A 241 10.93 -20.00 9.87
CA LYS A 241 11.43 -19.59 11.18
C LYS A 241 11.10 -20.69 12.19
N SER A 242 12.14 -21.29 12.76
CA SER A 242 11.99 -22.18 13.90
C SER A 242 12.04 -21.33 15.17
N GLU A 243 10.91 -21.19 15.86
CA GLU A 243 10.90 -20.61 17.20
C GLU A 243 11.34 -21.69 18.20
N GLY A 244 12.29 -21.37 19.07
CA GLY A 244 12.77 -22.30 20.09
C GLY A 244 11.62 -22.86 20.93
N GLY A 245 11.35 -24.15 20.77
CA GLY A 245 10.26 -24.85 21.46
C GLY A 245 9.05 -25.23 20.60
N SER A 246 8.90 -24.70 19.38
CA SER A 246 7.87 -25.16 18.44
C SER A 246 8.34 -26.41 17.69
N LYS A 247 7.55 -27.48 17.72
CA LYS A 247 7.80 -28.71 16.94
C LYS A 247 7.74 -28.49 15.43
N HIS A 248 7.02 -27.45 15.00
CA HIS A 248 6.82 -27.14 13.58
C HIS A 248 7.35 -25.74 13.26
N PRO A 249 8.21 -25.60 12.23
CA PRO A 249 8.68 -24.30 11.79
C PRO A 249 7.50 -23.49 11.22
N LYS A 250 7.49 -22.19 11.47
CA LYS A 250 6.49 -21.26 10.92
C LYS A 250 7.00 -20.69 9.61
N THR A 251 6.16 -20.67 8.58
CA THR A 251 6.49 -20.00 7.32
C THR A 251 6.23 -18.50 7.46
N MET A 252 7.27 -17.71 7.23
CA MET A 252 7.28 -16.25 7.35
C MET A 252 7.40 -15.61 5.97
N PHE A 253 6.87 -14.40 5.86
CA PHE A 253 6.94 -13.54 4.68
C PHE A 253 7.41 -12.16 5.12
N GLY A 254 8.22 -11.52 4.29
CA GLY A 254 8.69 -10.16 4.51
C GLY A 254 9.59 -9.68 3.39
N MET A 255 10.02 -8.43 3.50
CA MET A 255 10.97 -7.83 2.55
C MET A 255 12.36 -8.46 2.72
N THR A 256 13.11 -8.52 1.63
CA THR A 256 14.54 -8.89 1.68
C THR A 256 15.33 -7.81 2.40
N GLU A 257 16.50 -8.15 2.95
CA GLU A 257 17.35 -7.19 3.66
C GLU A 257 17.77 -6.02 2.76
N THR A 258 18.07 -6.30 1.49
CA THR A 258 18.39 -5.28 0.48
C THR A 258 17.20 -4.35 0.21
N ALA A 259 15.98 -4.90 0.13
CA ALA A 259 14.77 -4.10 -0.04
C ALA A 259 14.45 -3.24 1.18
N LEU A 260 14.68 -3.75 2.39
CA LEU A 260 14.54 -2.97 3.63
C LEU A 260 15.53 -1.81 3.68
N ALA A 261 16.80 -2.05 3.35
CA ALA A 261 17.83 -1.03 3.27
C ALA A 261 17.47 0.06 2.25
N LEU A 262 17.01 -0.33 1.05
CA LEU A 262 16.61 0.60 0.01
C LEU A 262 15.38 1.43 0.44
N THR A 263 14.41 0.80 1.10
CA THR A 263 13.22 1.50 1.63
C THR A 263 13.61 2.55 2.67
N SER A 264 14.54 2.21 3.56
CA SER A 264 15.09 3.16 4.55
C SER A 264 15.79 4.33 3.87
N ALA A 265 16.62 4.06 2.85
CA ALA A 265 17.32 5.09 2.09
C ALA A 265 16.34 6.03 1.34
N LEU A 266 15.31 5.48 0.68
CA LEU A 266 14.27 6.28 0.04
C LEU A 266 13.50 7.14 1.05
N GLY A 267 13.22 6.61 2.23
CA GLY A 267 12.63 7.35 3.34
C GLY A 267 13.47 8.54 3.76
N ALA A 268 14.78 8.34 3.97
CA ALA A 268 15.73 9.39 4.33
C ALA A 268 15.87 10.46 3.23
N GLN A 269 15.87 10.05 1.96
CA GLN A 269 15.91 11.00 0.85
C GLN A 269 14.64 11.85 0.79
N CYS A 270 13.47 11.25 1.03
CA CYS A 270 12.19 11.96 1.08
C CYS A 270 12.11 12.95 2.27
N GLU A 271 12.77 12.66 3.38
CA GLU A 271 12.88 13.57 4.54
C GLU A 271 13.62 14.86 4.17
N LEU A 272 14.73 14.76 3.42
CA LEU A 272 15.60 15.90 3.12
C LEU A 272 15.10 16.76 1.95
N GLN A 273 14.44 16.16 0.95
CA GLN A 273 14.04 16.86 -0.27
C GLN A 273 12.80 17.75 -0.13
N ARG A 274 12.24 17.91 1.07
CA ARG A 274 11.00 18.66 1.32
C ARG A 274 11.15 19.71 2.42
N PRO A 275 12.08 20.69 2.27
CA PRO A 275 12.22 21.77 3.24
C PRO A 275 10.93 22.59 3.34
N PHE A 276 10.66 23.11 4.53
CA PHE A 276 9.56 24.06 4.74
C PHE A 276 10.02 25.46 4.30
N MET A 277 9.66 25.88 3.08
CA MET A 277 10.04 27.20 2.58
C MET A 277 9.37 28.32 3.40
N ALA A 278 10.17 29.22 3.98
CA ALA A 278 9.71 30.42 4.68
C ALA A 278 10.39 31.69 4.14
N PRO A 279 9.84 32.89 4.39
CA PRO A 279 10.46 34.15 3.95
C PRO A 279 11.88 34.29 4.49
N MET A 280 12.76 34.95 3.72
CA MET A 280 14.14 35.21 4.15
C MET A 280 14.22 36.36 5.14
N ILE A 281 15.20 36.31 6.04
CA ILE A 281 15.55 37.34 7.01
C ILE A 281 16.41 38.42 6.35
N CYS A 282 17.32 38.01 5.47
CA CYS A 282 18.18 38.91 4.70
C CYS A 282 17.80 38.91 3.20
N GLU A 283 18.48 39.76 2.42
CA GLU A 283 18.32 39.79 0.97
C GLU A 283 18.66 38.42 0.34
N PRO A 284 17.85 37.92 -0.61
CA PRO A 284 18.14 36.70 -1.35
C PRO A 284 19.46 36.79 -2.12
N ALA A 285 20.12 35.66 -2.29
CA ALA A 285 21.28 35.59 -3.18
C ALA A 285 20.83 35.89 -4.63
N ASP A 286 21.63 36.69 -5.34
CA ASP A 286 21.41 36.97 -6.74
C ASP A 286 21.55 35.70 -7.58
N TYR A 287 20.70 35.57 -8.60
CA TYR A 287 20.76 34.44 -9.53
C TYR A 287 21.96 34.59 -10.47
N GLU A 288 22.97 33.74 -10.30
CA GLU A 288 24.03 33.58 -11.29
C GLU A 288 23.66 32.45 -12.26
N PHE A 289 23.41 32.79 -13.52
CA PHE A 289 23.27 31.77 -14.56
C PHE A 289 24.66 31.23 -14.90
N ILE A 290 24.93 29.98 -14.50
CA ILE A 290 26.10 29.26 -14.99
C ILE A 290 25.86 29.04 -16.49
N ALA A 291 26.54 29.82 -17.34
CA ALA A 291 26.50 29.63 -18.79
C ALA A 291 26.90 28.20 -19.09
N ASP A 292 26.12 27.53 -19.97
CA ASP A 292 26.32 26.14 -20.36
C ASP A 292 27.81 25.83 -20.54
N GLN A 293 28.31 24.82 -19.83
CA GLN A 293 29.59 24.23 -20.17
C GLN A 293 29.49 23.83 -21.66
N PRO A 294 30.41 24.28 -22.52
CA PRO A 294 30.38 23.89 -23.92
C PRO A 294 30.39 22.36 -23.96
N ALA A 295 29.39 21.78 -24.61
CA ALA A 295 29.34 20.34 -24.86
C ALA A 295 30.59 19.98 -25.68
N ASP A 296 31.58 19.40 -25.00
CA ASP A 296 32.75 18.84 -25.66
C ASP A 296 32.27 17.82 -26.71
N LYS A 297 32.68 18.08 -27.95
CA LYS A 297 32.45 17.25 -29.13
C LYS A 297 33.43 16.09 -29.20
#